data_AF-A0A9Q1GZ40-F1
#
_entry.id   AF-A0A9Q1GZ40-F1
#
_cell.length_a   1.000
_cell.length_b   1.000
_cell.length_c   1.000
_cell.angle_alpha   90.00
_cell.angle_beta   90.00
_cell.angle_gamma   90.00
#
_symmetry.space_group_name_H-M   'P 1'
#
loop_
_entity.id
_entity.type
_entity.pdbx_description
1 polymer ?
#
loop_
_entity_poly.entity_id
_entity_poly.type
_entity_poly.pdbx_seq_one_letter_code
_entity_poly.pdbx_strand_id
1 'polypeptide(L)'
;MYVHKQSNHPPLIIKNIPESINRRLSNISSDENTFNTSAPIYQEALHKSGYGYNLKYRTQPLNTKQRRARNITWFNPPFSDNVTTNIGKKFFNLLDSCFPPGHKLHTLLNRNTVKLSYSCMANMDQIISAHNKYILTKQNLQPATQNNCNCRTKASVHCKCNTP
;
A
#
# COMPACT_ATOMS: atom_id res chain seq x y z
N MET A 1 -10.45 -1.52 -0.94
CA MET A 1 -9.85 -1.71 -2.28
C MET A 1 -8.78 -2.80 -2.17
N TYR A 2 -8.81 -3.80 -3.05
CA TYR A 2 -7.85 -4.92 -3.05
C TYR A 2 -6.98 -4.84 -4.31
N VAL A 3 -5.75 -5.39 -4.22
CA VAL A 3 -4.79 -5.38 -5.35
C VAL A 3 -5.17 -6.48 -6.34
N HIS A 4 -5.50 -6.10 -7.58
CA HIS A 4 -5.88 -7.04 -8.63
C HIS A 4 -4.67 -7.89 -9.08
N LYS A 5 -4.91 -9.13 -9.51
CA LYS A 5 -3.86 -10.05 -9.97
C LYS A 5 -3.06 -9.53 -11.18
N GLN A 6 -3.66 -8.64 -11.97
CA GLN A 6 -3.04 -8.03 -13.16
C GLN A 6 -2.45 -6.64 -12.89
N SER A 7 -2.44 -6.20 -11.63
CA SER A 7 -1.82 -4.91 -11.28
C SER A 7 -0.30 -4.98 -11.45
N ASN A 8 0.32 -3.84 -11.75
CA ASN A 8 1.76 -3.70 -11.88
C ASN A 8 2.48 -3.79 -10.51
N HIS A 9 2.60 -5.01 -10.00
CA HIS A 9 3.17 -5.33 -8.70
C HIS A 9 4.11 -6.54 -8.83
N PRO A 10 5.14 -6.66 -7.96
CA PRO A 10 6.02 -7.81 -8.00
C PRO A 10 5.26 -9.14 -7.92
N PRO A 11 5.58 -10.15 -8.75
CA PRO A 11 4.84 -11.42 -8.80
C PRO A 11 4.75 -12.14 -7.44
N LEU A 12 5.79 -12.00 -6.61
CA LEU A 12 5.81 -12.57 -5.26
C LEU A 12 4.73 -11.96 -4.36
N ILE A 13 4.47 -10.66 -4.48
CA ILE A 13 3.42 -9.98 -3.71
C ILE A 13 2.05 -10.46 -4.19
N ILE A 14 1.81 -10.44 -5.50
CA ILE A 14 0.56 -10.91 -6.11
C ILE A 14 0.22 -12.33 -5.66
N LYS A 15 1.20 -13.24 -5.69
CA LYS A 15 1.03 -14.63 -5.27
C LYS A 15 0.69 -14.77 -3.78
N ASN A 16 1.25 -13.92 -2.92
CA ASN A 16 1.13 -14.04 -1.47
C ASN A 16 -0.08 -13.31 -0.87
N ILE A 17 -0.73 -12.41 -1.62
CA ILE A 17 -1.89 -11.64 -1.13
C ILE A 17 -2.99 -12.55 -0.56
N PRO A 18 -3.48 -13.59 -1.26
CA PRO A 18 -4.60 -14.38 -0.76
C PRO A 18 -4.27 -15.12 0.53
N GLU A 19 -3.11 -15.78 0.60
CA GLU A 19 -2.66 -16.47 1.81
C GLU A 19 -2.43 -15.50 2.97
N SER A 20 -1.91 -14.30 2.70
CA SER A 20 -1.71 -13.27 3.72
C SER A 20 -3.03 -12.75 4.28
N ILE A 21 -4.05 -12.59 3.44
CA ILE A 21 -5.41 -12.21 3.86
C ILE A 21 -6.01 -13.33 4.70
N ASN A 22 -5.93 -14.58 4.23
CA ASN A 22 -6.46 -15.72 4.98
C ASN A 22 -5.83 -15.83 6.37
N ARG A 23 -4.49 -15.80 6.44
CA ARG A 23 -3.75 -15.81 7.70
C ARG A 23 -4.18 -14.65 8.61
N ARG A 24 -4.27 -13.44 8.07
CA ARG A 24 -4.69 -12.27 8.86
C ARG A 24 -6.10 -12.46 9.40
N LEU A 25 -7.04 -12.90 8.57
CA LEU A 25 -8.43 -13.12 8.96
C LEU A 25 -8.52 -14.19 10.05
N SER A 26 -7.83 -15.33 9.90
CA SER A 26 -7.78 -16.35 10.94
C SER A 26 -7.14 -15.84 12.24
N ASN A 27 -6.10 -15.00 12.18
CA ASN A 27 -5.43 -14.48 13.37
C ASN A 27 -6.27 -13.47 14.16
N ILE A 28 -7.15 -12.71 13.50
CA ILE A 28 -8.01 -11.73 14.17
C ILE A 28 -9.34 -12.32 14.62
N SER A 29 -9.76 -13.44 14.03
CA SER A 29 -10.95 -14.17 14.45
C SER A 29 -10.67 -14.97 15.71
N SER A 30 -11.51 -14.79 16.73
CA SER A 30 -11.41 -15.54 18.00
C SER A 30 -11.73 -17.03 17.82
N ASP A 31 -12.62 -17.34 16.89
CA ASP A 31 -13.16 -18.67 16.65
C ASP A 31 -13.60 -18.84 15.17
N GLU A 32 -13.91 -20.08 14.80
CA GLU A 32 -14.31 -20.43 13.44
C GLU A 32 -15.65 -19.81 13.01
N ASN A 33 -16.61 -19.61 13.91
CA ASN A 33 -17.88 -18.98 13.56
C ASN A 33 -17.68 -17.49 13.23
N THR A 34 -16.88 -16.80 14.02
CA THR A 34 -16.50 -15.40 13.76
C THR A 34 -15.77 -15.26 12.42
N PHE A 35 -14.89 -16.22 12.09
CA PHE A 35 -14.24 -16.29 10.79
C PHE A 35 -15.26 -16.49 9.66
N ASN A 36 -16.14 -17.49 9.77
CA ASN A 36 -17.13 -17.83 8.74
C ASN A 36 -18.15 -16.71 8.51
N THR A 37 -18.45 -15.92 9.54
CA THR A 37 -19.31 -14.74 9.42
C THR A 37 -18.65 -13.65 8.58
N SER A 38 -17.33 -13.45 8.77
CA SER A 38 -16.58 -12.38 8.11
C SER A 38 -16.04 -12.77 6.74
N ALA A 39 -15.73 -14.05 6.54
CA ALA A 39 -15.07 -14.59 5.34
C ALA A 39 -15.75 -14.25 4.01
N PRO A 40 -17.10 -14.26 3.87
CA PRO A 40 -17.77 -13.99 2.60
C PRO A 40 -17.37 -12.64 1.97
N ILE A 41 -17.23 -11.59 2.79
CA ILE A 41 -16.85 -10.24 2.32
C ILE A 41 -15.46 -10.25 1.70
N TYR A 42 -14.51 -10.93 2.34
CA TYR A 42 -13.13 -11.04 1.85
C TYR A 42 -13.03 -11.98 0.64
N GLN A 43 -13.81 -13.06 0.64
CA GLN A 43 -13.88 -14.02 -0.45
C GLN A 43 -14.40 -13.37 -1.74
N GLU A 44 -15.49 -12.61 -1.66
CA GLU A 44 -16.04 -11.85 -2.78
C GLU A 44 -14.99 -10.86 -3.32
N ALA A 45 -14.29 -10.16 -2.44
CA ALA A 45 -13.27 -9.21 -2.85
C ALA A 45 -12.06 -9.86 -3.53
N LEU A 46 -11.65 -11.06 -3.08
CA LEU A 46 -10.60 -11.85 -3.73
C LEU A 46 -11.02 -12.32 -5.12
N HIS A 47 -12.26 -12.79 -5.28
CA HIS A 47 -12.81 -13.18 -6.57
C HIS A 47 -12.88 -12.00 -7.54
N LYS A 48 -13.40 -10.85 -7.09
CA LYS A 48 -13.39 -9.60 -7.88
C LYS A 48 -11.98 -9.16 -8.27
N SER A 49 -10.98 -9.51 -7.47
CA SER A 49 -9.57 -9.20 -7.74
C SER A 49 -8.85 -10.23 -8.63
N GLY A 50 -9.56 -11.25 -9.11
CA GLY A 50 -9.03 -12.29 -10.00
C GLY A 50 -8.29 -13.44 -9.30
N TYR A 51 -8.47 -13.62 -7.99
CA TYR A 51 -7.87 -14.72 -7.24
C TYR A 51 -8.86 -15.89 -7.06
N GLY A 52 -8.39 -17.11 -7.35
CA GLY A 52 -9.11 -18.36 -7.11
C GLY A 52 -8.71 -19.04 -5.79
N TYR A 53 -8.56 -18.27 -4.72
CA TYR A 53 -8.19 -18.79 -3.40
C TYR A 53 -9.43 -18.89 -2.51
N ASN A 54 -9.59 -20.02 -1.82
CA ASN A 54 -10.69 -20.21 -0.87
C ASN A 54 -10.20 -20.00 0.56
N LEU A 55 -10.80 -19.03 1.26
CA LEU A 55 -10.50 -18.72 2.65
C LEU A 55 -10.89 -19.90 3.56
N LYS A 56 -10.00 -20.24 4.49
CA LYS A 56 -10.19 -21.34 5.45
C LYS A 56 -9.62 -20.93 6.80
N TYR A 57 -10.41 -21.14 7.85
CA TYR A 57 -9.96 -20.91 9.21
C TYR A 57 -8.76 -21.79 9.53
N ARG A 58 -7.70 -21.21 10.09
CA ARG A 58 -6.50 -21.92 10.52
C ARG A 58 -6.05 -21.42 11.89
N THR A 59 -5.99 -22.32 12.85
CA THR A 59 -5.31 -22.07 14.12
C THR A 59 -3.81 -22.12 13.89
N GLN A 60 -3.13 -20.99 14.07
CA GLN A 60 -1.67 -20.95 13.90
C GLN A 60 -1.02 -21.36 15.23
N PRO A 61 -0.05 -22.30 15.22
CA PRO A 61 0.75 -22.55 16.40
C PRO A 61 1.54 -21.27 16.73
N LEU A 62 1.56 -20.89 18.02
CA LEU A 62 2.39 -19.82 18.55
C LEU A 62 3.88 -20.19 18.40
N ASN A 63 4.44 -19.97 17.21
CA ASN A 63 5.88 -20.18 16.98
C ASN A 63 6.66 -18.99 17.56
N THR A 64 7.13 -19.15 18.79
CA THR A 64 7.90 -18.14 19.54
C THR A 64 9.40 -18.16 19.26
N LYS A 65 9.85 -18.74 18.13
CA LYS A 65 11.28 -18.78 17.80
C LYS A 65 11.83 -17.35 17.65
N GLN A 66 12.57 -16.91 18.66
CA GLN A 66 13.26 -15.64 18.67
C GLN A 66 14.28 -15.62 17.53
N ARG A 67 14.05 -14.73 16.56
CA ARG A 67 15.01 -14.48 15.49
C ARG A 67 16.03 -13.47 16.00
N ARG A 68 17.33 -13.78 15.87
CA ARG A 68 18.38 -12.79 16.13
C ARG A 68 18.15 -11.57 15.23
N ALA A 69 18.16 -10.39 15.84
CA ALA A 69 18.18 -9.13 15.11
C ALA A 69 19.49 -9.06 14.30
N ARG A 70 19.38 -8.64 13.04
CA ARG A 70 20.52 -8.36 12.17
C ARG A 70 20.38 -6.95 11.65
N ASN A 71 21.51 -6.25 11.48
CA ASN A 71 21.55 -4.97 10.80
C ASN A 71 21.39 -5.22 9.30
N ILE A 72 20.20 -4.93 8.78
CA ILE A 72 19.84 -5.13 7.37
C ILE A 72 19.70 -3.78 6.67
N THR A 73 20.42 -3.61 5.58
CA THR A 73 20.23 -2.48 4.66
C THR A 73 19.29 -2.90 3.55
N TRP A 74 18.24 -2.10 3.31
CA TRP A 74 17.27 -2.36 2.27
C TRP A 74 17.55 -1.50 1.05
N PHE A 75 17.64 -2.15 -0.11
CA PHE A 75 17.52 -1.49 -1.40
C PHE A 75 16.08 -1.68 -1.88
N ASN A 76 15.36 -0.58 -2.09
CA ASN A 76 13.94 -0.60 -2.44
C ASN A 76 13.65 0.11 -3.77
N PRO A 77 14.15 -0.40 -4.91
CA PRO A 77 13.87 0.19 -6.21
C PRO A 77 12.38 0.14 -6.58
N PRO A 78 11.90 1.03 -7.45
CA PRO A 78 10.56 0.94 -8.02
C PRO A 78 10.41 -0.34 -8.86
N PHE A 79 9.25 -0.98 -8.76
CA PHE A 79 8.86 -2.08 -9.64
C PHE A 79 8.11 -1.58 -10.87
N SER A 80 8.34 -2.25 -12.00
CA SER A 80 7.53 -2.07 -13.20
C SER A 80 7.55 -3.34 -14.05
N ASP A 81 6.38 -3.84 -14.42
CA ASP A 81 6.19 -4.97 -15.35
C ASP A 81 6.78 -4.69 -16.74
N ASN A 82 6.94 -3.41 -17.11
CA ASN A 82 7.54 -3.01 -18.37
C ASN A 82 9.06 -3.24 -18.41
N VAL A 83 9.70 -3.47 -17.24
CA VAL A 83 11.14 -3.68 -17.15
C VAL A 83 11.44 -5.17 -17.26
N THR A 84 11.96 -5.58 -18.42
CA THR A 84 12.40 -6.96 -18.67
C THR A 84 13.67 -7.33 -17.91
N THR A 85 14.46 -6.33 -17.51
CA THR A 85 15.73 -6.56 -16.82
C THR A 85 15.48 -7.07 -15.40
N ASN A 86 16.11 -8.19 -15.04
CA ASN A 86 16.16 -8.66 -13.66
C ASN A 86 17.09 -7.77 -12.82
N ILE A 87 16.56 -6.64 -12.36
CA ILE A 87 17.28 -5.62 -11.57
C ILE A 87 17.91 -6.26 -10.34
N GLY A 88 17.15 -7.10 -9.63
CA GLY A 88 17.65 -7.75 -8.42
C GLY A 88 18.88 -8.63 -8.66
N LYS A 89 18.85 -9.47 -9.71
CA LYS A 89 20.00 -10.29 -10.08
C LYS A 89 21.21 -9.42 -10.44
N LYS A 90 21.02 -8.38 -11.25
CA LYS A 90 22.10 -7.46 -11.63
C LYS A 90 22.68 -6.73 -10.40
N PHE A 91 21.83 -6.24 -9.51
CA PHE A 91 22.24 -5.58 -8.27
C PHE A 91 23.07 -6.49 -7.37
N PHE A 92 22.64 -7.75 -7.14
CA PHE A 92 23.42 -8.69 -6.33
C PHE A 92 24.73 -9.12 -7.00
N ASN A 93 24.77 -9.21 -8.33
CA ASN A 93 26.03 -9.46 -9.04
C ASN A 93 27.02 -8.29 -8.88
N LEU A 94 26.53 -7.05 -8.93
CA LEU A 94 27.35 -5.87 -8.65
C LEU A 94 27.88 -5.91 -7.22
N LEU A 95 27.03 -6.24 -6.26
CA LEU A 95 27.41 -6.37 -4.86
C LEU A 95 28.59 -7.35 -4.68
N ASP A 96 28.51 -8.53 -5.29
CA ASP A 96 29.57 -9.53 -5.19
C ASP A 96 30.85 -9.11 -5.91
N SER A 97 30.73 -8.43 -7.05
CA SER A 97 31.88 -7.98 -7.85
C SER A 97 32.62 -6.80 -7.23
N CYS A 98 31.89 -5.84 -6.67
CA CYS A 98 32.45 -4.62 -6.07
C CYS A 98 32.92 -4.85 -4.64
N PHE A 99 32.29 -5.78 -3.92
CA PHE A 99 32.60 -6.09 -2.52
C PHE A 99 32.86 -7.59 -2.34
N PRO A 100 33.92 -8.16 -2.95
CA PRO A 100 34.27 -9.56 -2.79
C PRO A 100 34.77 -9.87 -1.35
N PRO A 101 34.85 -11.15 -0.96
CA PRO A 101 35.46 -11.55 0.31
C PRO A 101 36.87 -10.99 0.45
N GLY A 102 37.13 -10.26 1.53
CA GLY A 102 38.41 -9.55 1.77
C GLY A 102 38.35 -8.04 1.53
N HIS A 103 37.33 -7.52 0.85
CA HIS A 103 37.12 -6.08 0.74
C HIS A 103 36.74 -5.46 2.10
N LYS A 104 37.25 -4.27 2.43
CA LYS A 104 37.01 -3.58 3.72
C LYS A 104 35.53 -3.43 4.08
N LEU A 105 34.67 -3.21 3.09
CA LEU A 105 33.22 -3.06 3.24
C LEU A 105 32.42 -4.35 3.10
N HIS A 106 33.06 -5.50 2.82
CA HIS A 106 32.35 -6.77 2.58
C HIS A 106 31.47 -7.16 3.76
N THR A 107 31.92 -6.94 5.01
CA THR A 107 31.13 -7.24 6.21
C THR A 107 29.80 -6.47 6.26
N LEU A 108 29.77 -5.26 5.71
CA LEU A 108 28.59 -4.38 5.69
C LEU A 108 27.74 -4.54 4.43
N LEU A 109 28.38 -4.73 3.27
CA LEU A 109 27.73 -4.79 1.96
C LEU A 109 27.92 -6.17 1.34
N ASN A 110 27.17 -7.15 1.83
CA ASN A 110 27.11 -8.51 1.30
C ASN A 110 25.66 -9.00 1.21
N ARG A 111 25.45 -10.18 0.61
CA ARG A 111 24.11 -10.78 0.44
C ARG A 111 23.40 -11.10 1.76
N ASN A 112 24.13 -11.19 2.88
CA ASN A 112 23.56 -11.45 4.20
C ASN A 112 23.00 -10.17 4.83
N THR A 113 23.66 -9.03 4.62
CA THR A 113 23.31 -7.72 5.20
C THR A 113 22.44 -6.86 4.30
N VAL A 114 22.57 -6.98 2.97
CA VAL A 114 21.77 -6.20 2.02
C VAL A 114 20.60 -7.05 1.52
N LYS A 115 19.39 -6.50 1.59
CA LYS A 115 18.17 -7.11 1.07
C LYS A 115 17.52 -6.22 0.03
N LEU A 116 16.87 -6.86 -0.92
CA LEU A 116 16.12 -6.22 -1.99
C LEU A 116 14.63 -6.38 -1.69
N SER A 117 13.93 -5.26 -1.67
CA SER A 117 12.48 -5.22 -1.80
C SER A 117 12.14 -4.36 -3.01
N TYR A 118 10.89 -4.39 -3.45
CA TYR A 118 10.44 -3.49 -4.50
C TYR A 118 9.38 -2.55 -3.94
N SER A 119 9.47 -1.28 -4.32
CA SER A 119 8.41 -0.32 -4.09
C SER A 119 7.29 -0.57 -5.10
N CYS A 120 6.05 -0.62 -4.63
CA CYS A 120 4.87 -0.78 -5.47
C CYS A 120 4.33 0.60 -5.86
N MET A 121 3.84 0.74 -7.09
CA MET A 121 3.14 1.96 -7.50
C MET A 121 1.82 2.09 -6.74
N ALA A 122 1.41 3.33 -6.45
CA ALA A 122 0.10 3.60 -5.88
C ALA A 122 -1.02 3.14 -6.82
N ASN A 123 -2.18 2.83 -6.25
CA ASN A 123 -3.31 2.33 -7.04
C ASN A 123 -3.83 3.43 -7.98
N MET A 124 -3.80 3.16 -9.28
CA MET A 124 -4.19 4.14 -10.30
C MET A 124 -5.66 4.55 -10.19
N ASP A 125 -6.59 3.64 -9.86
CA ASP A 125 -8.00 4.02 -9.72
C ASP A 125 -8.21 4.91 -8.50
N GLN A 126 -7.42 4.74 -7.43
CA GLN A 126 -7.43 5.67 -6.28
C GLN A 126 -6.95 7.05 -6.68
N ILE A 127 -5.85 7.13 -7.44
CA ILE A 127 -5.30 8.41 -7.93
C ILE A 127 -6.35 9.11 -8.80
N ILE A 128 -6.95 8.38 -9.75
CA ILE A 128 -7.98 8.92 -10.65
C ILE A 128 -9.21 9.36 -9.85
N SER A 129 -9.69 8.53 -8.92
CA SER A 129 -10.86 8.86 -8.10
C SER A 129 -10.63 10.08 -7.21
N ALA A 130 -9.45 10.18 -6.60
CA ALA A 130 -9.06 11.34 -5.78
C ALA A 130 -8.97 12.62 -6.63
N HIS A 131 -8.41 12.52 -7.83
CA HIS A 131 -8.33 13.63 -8.77
C HIS A 131 -9.71 14.09 -9.24
N ASN A 132 -10.58 13.15 -9.64
CA ASN A 132 -11.94 13.45 -10.05
C ASN A 132 -12.74 14.10 -8.92
N LYS A 133 -12.62 13.57 -7.70
CA LYS A 133 -13.22 14.18 -6.51
C LYS A 133 -12.73 15.61 -6.32
N TYR A 134 -11.42 15.84 -6.43
CA TYR A 134 -10.83 17.17 -6.33
C TYR A 134 -11.41 18.13 -7.38
N ILE A 135 -11.46 17.75 -8.65
CA ILE A 135 -12.03 18.57 -9.73
C ILE A 135 -13.48 18.92 -9.42
N LEU A 136 -14.30 17.93 -9.06
CA LEU A 136 -15.71 18.14 -8.73
C LEU A 136 -15.87 19.08 -7.52
N THR A 137 -15.07 18.90 -6.46
CA THR A 137 -15.11 19.81 -5.29
C THR A 137 -14.66 21.24 -5.66
N LYS A 138 -13.67 21.38 -6.53
CA LYS A 138 -13.20 22.69 -7.02
C LYS A 138 -14.23 23.38 -7.90
N GLN A 139 -14.97 22.64 -8.71
CA GLN A 139 -16.08 23.17 -9.51
C GLN A 139 -17.29 23.57 -8.65
N ASN A 140 -17.53 22.86 -7.54
CA ASN A 140 -18.55 23.22 -6.56
C ASN A 140 -18.13 24.37 -5.64
N LEU A 141 -16.84 24.70 -5.59
CA LEU A 141 -16.33 25.99 -5.10
C LEU A 141 -16.48 27.05 -6.19
N GLN A 142 -17.69 27.23 -6.74
CA GLN A 142 -18.04 28.56 -7.25
C GLN A 142 -18.07 29.50 -6.03
N PRO A 143 -17.63 30.76 -6.17
CA PRO A 143 -17.66 31.68 -5.05
C PRO A 143 -19.10 31.69 -4.54
N ALA A 144 -19.27 31.53 -3.22
CA ALA A 144 -20.52 31.88 -2.60
C ALA A 144 -20.80 33.34 -2.96
N THR A 145 -21.58 33.57 -4.02
CA THR A 145 -22.20 34.85 -4.30
C THR A 145 -23.32 35.02 -3.28
N GLN A 146 -22.94 35.22 -2.03
CA GLN A 146 -23.64 36.09 -1.11
C GLN A 146 -22.54 36.77 -0.31
N ASN A 147 -22.33 38.04 -0.59
CA ASN A 147 -21.69 38.96 0.35
C ASN A 147 -22.50 38.91 1.64
N ASN A 148 -22.18 37.96 2.52
CA ASN A 148 -22.74 37.93 3.85
C ASN A 148 -22.08 39.06 4.61
N CYS A 149 -22.70 40.24 4.58
CA CYS A 149 -22.42 41.22 5.61
C CYS A 149 -22.69 40.56 6.96
N ASN A 150 -21.74 40.67 7.89
CA ASN A 150 -21.93 40.32 9.30
C ASN A 150 -22.83 41.36 10.03
N CYS A 151 -23.90 41.79 9.36
CA CYS A 151 -24.87 42.75 9.82
C CYS A 151 -25.90 42.04 10.71
N ARG A 152 -25.84 42.21 12.03
CA ARG A 152 -26.77 41.52 12.96
C ARG A 152 -28.17 42.15 13.05
N THR A 153 -28.38 43.34 12.50
CA THR A 153 -29.67 44.05 12.52
C THR A 153 -29.88 44.86 11.23
N LYS A 154 -31.11 44.85 10.70
CA LYS A 154 -31.49 45.47 9.41
C LYS A 154 -31.52 47.01 9.42
N ALA A 155 -31.16 47.67 10.52
CA ALA A 155 -31.39 49.12 10.73
C ALA A 155 -30.16 49.87 11.25
N SER A 156 -28.95 49.48 10.85
CA SER A 156 -27.74 50.29 11.07
C SER A 156 -27.29 50.89 9.74
N VAL A 157 -27.35 52.22 9.63
CA VAL A 157 -26.91 53.00 8.45
C VAL A 157 -25.38 52.97 8.26
N HIS A 158 -24.66 52.19 9.08
CA HIS A 158 -23.20 52.12 9.06
C HIS A 158 -22.65 50.70 8.93
N CYS A 159 -23.31 49.86 8.14
CA CYS A 159 -22.75 48.58 7.75
C CYS A 159 -21.98 48.72 6.43
N LYS A 160 -20.64 48.87 6.55
CA LYS A 160 -19.74 48.86 5.40
C LYS A 160 -19.55 47.42 4.93
N CYS A 161 -20.21 47.05 3.84
CA CYS A 161 -19.88 45.84 3.10
C CYS A 161 -18.59 46.10 2.32
N ASN A 162 -17.56 45.29 2.54
CA ASN A 162 -16.39 45.31 1.66
C ASN A 162 -16.83 44.87 0.27
N THR A 163 -16.64 45.76 -0.70
CA THR A 163 -16.71 45.46 -2.14
C THR A 163 -15.28 45.20 -2.63
N PRO A 164 -15.10 44.43 -3.71
CA PRO A 164 -13.85 43.69 -4.00
C PRO A 164 -12.61 44.56 -4.15
#